data_AF-A0A947JC46-F1
#
_entry.id   AF-A0A947JC46-F1
#
_cell.length_a   1.000
_cell.length_b   1.000
_cell.length_c   1.000
_cell.angle_alpha   90.00
_cell.angle_beta   90.00
_cell.angle_gamma   90.00
#
_symmetry.space_group_name_H-M   'P 1'
#
loop_
_entity.id
_entity.type
_entity.pdbx_description
1 polymer ?
#
loop_
_entity_poly.entity_id
_entity_poly.type
_entity_poly.pdbx_seq_one_letter_code
_entity_poly.pdbx_strand_id
1 'polypeptide(L)' 'MNRPKPVVLAILDGWGVSPPGDGNAIYLAKTPNYDKLIREYPVMAIYTS' A
#
# COMPACT_ATOMS: atom_id res chain seq x y z
N MET A 1 -6.50 34.03 3.02
CA MET A 1 -6.89 33.02 2.02
C MET A 1 -6.74 31.63 2.64
N ASN A 2 -7.75 30.77 2.53
CA ASN A 2 -7.68 29.42 3.08
C ASN A 2 -6.74 28.57 2.21
N ARG A 3 -5.70 27.96 2.81
CA ARG A 3 -4.76 27.13 2.04
C ARG A 3 -5.47 25.82 1.66
N PRO A 4 -5.53 25.43 0.37
CA PRO A 4 -6.14 24.17 -0.02
C PRO A 4 -5.40 22.99 0.64
N LYS A 5 -6.17 21.97 1.05
CA LYS A 5 -5.61 20.73 1.59
C LYS A 5 -5.21 19.82 0.42
N PRO A 6 -3.93 19.48 0.25
CA PRO A 6 -3.49 18.66 -0.87
C PRO A 6 -4.00 17.22 -0.73
N VAL A 7 -4.28 16.59 -1.86
CA VAL A 7 -4.60 15.16 -1.98
C VAL A 7 -3.54 14.54 -2.87
N VAL A 8 -3.01 13.38 -2.47
CA VAL A 8 -1.95 12.66 -3.20
C VAL A 8 -2.48 11.29 -3.59
N LEU A 9 -2.36 10.95 -4.88
CA LEU A 9 -2.50 9.59 -5.38
C LEU A 9 -1.09 9.02 -5.56
N ALA A 10 -0.80 7.92 -4.88
CA ALA A 10 0.46 7.18 -5.02
C ALA A 10 0.17 5.80 -5.62
N ILE A 11 0.83 5.47 -6.73
CA ILE A 11 0.72 4.17 -7.40
C ILE A 11 2.03 3.42 -7.19
N LEU A 12 1.94 2.25 -6.56
CA LEU A 12 3.05 1.32 -6.44
C LEU A 12 2.94 0.32 -7.59
N ASP A 13 3.69 0.55 -8.67
CA ASP A 13 3.66 -0.32 -9.85
C ASP A 13 4.16 -1.74 -9.50
N GLY A 14 3.47 -2.77 -10.00
CA GLY A 14 3.73 -4.16 -9.67
C GLY A 14 3.44 -4.58 -8.22
N TRP A 15 2.73 -3.77 -7.42
CA TRP A 15 2.45 -4.05 -6.01
C TRP A 15 1.09 -4.72 -5.77
N GLY A 16 1.09 -6.05 -5.69
CA GLY A 16 -0.13 -6.86 -5.52
C GLY A 16 -0.35 -7.38 -4.09
N VAL A 17 -1.54 -7.96 -3.87
CA VAL A 17 -1.87 -8.73 -2.67
C VAL A 17 -1.85 -10.20 -3.01
N SER A 18 -0.93 -10.95 -2.40
CA SER A 18 -0.74 -12.39 -2.61
C SER A 18 -0.48 -13.07 -1.26
N PRO A 19 -0.80 -14.36 -1.09
CA PRO A 19 -0.44 -15.10 0.11
C PRO A 19 1.07 -15.01 0.44
N PRO A 20 1.45 -15.11 1.73
CA PRO A 20 2.84 -15.22 2.14
C PRO A 20 3.55 -16.42 1.49
N GLY A 21 4.81 -16.23 1.11
CA GLY A 21 5.66 -17.30 0.56
C GLY A 21 7.00 -16.81 0.05
N ASP A 22 7.90 -17.73 -0.28
CA ASP A 22 9.30 -17.43 -0.65
C ASP A 22 9.44 -16.63 -1.95
N GLY A 23 8.43 -16.68 -2.82
CA GLY A 23 8.36 -15.86 -4.04
C GLY A 23 7.71 -14.48 -3.84
N ASN A 24 7.15 -14.21 -2.66
CA ASN A 24 6.45 -12.95 -2.40
C ASN A 24 7.42 -11.89 -1.88
N ALA A 25 8.03 -11.15 -2.81
CA ALA A 25 9.01 -10.12 -2.49
C ALA A 25 8.46 -9.03 -1.55
N ILE A 26 7.17 -8.69 -1.65
CA ILE A 26 6.52 -7.69 -0.79
C ILE A 26 6.45 -8.21 0.64
N TYR A 27 6.01 -9.45 0.83
CA TYR A 27 5.93 -10.10 2.15
C TYR A 27 7.32 -10.24 2.80
N LEU A 28 8.35 -10.53 2.01
CA LEU A 28 9.72 -10.71 2.51
C LEU A 28 10.44 -9.38 2.78
N ALA A 29 9.97 -8.28 2.19
CA ALA A 29 10.58 -6.96 2.36
C ALA A 29 10.27 -6.37 3.74
N LYS A 30 11.15 -5.49 4.22
CA LYS A 30 10.88 -4.64 5.38
C LYS A 30 10.17 -3.38 4.90
N THR A 31 8.87 -3.28 5.14
CA THR A 31 8.00 -2.22 4.60
C THR A 31 7.36 -1.35 5.69
N PRO A 32 8.12 -0.82 6.67
CA PRO A 32 7.57 -0.28 7.92
C PRO A 32 6.57 0.87 7.72
N ASN A 33 6.75 1.69 6.67
CA ASN A 33 5.84 2.78 6.37
C ASN A 33 4.52 2.26 5.78
N TYR A 34 4.58 1.31 4.86
CA TYR A 34 3.40 0.70 4.26
C TYR A 34 2.63 -0.13 5.30
N ASP A 35 3.37 -0.91 6.12
CA ASP A 35 2.80 -1.72 7.21
C ASP A 35 2.04 -0.86 8.20
N LYS A 36 2.62 0.30 8.57
CA LYS A 36 1.97 1.28 9.43
C LYS A 36 0.69 1.82 8.79
N LEU A 37 0.74 2.20 7.52
CA LEU A 37 -0.43 2.77 6.82
C LEU A 37 -1.59 1.78 6.77
N ILE A 38 -1.33 0.52 6.45
CA ILE A 38 -2.36 -0.53 6.42
C ILE A 38 -2.93 -0.81 7.81
N ARG A 39 -2.10 -0.77 8.85
CA ARG A 39 -2.55 -1.02 10.23
C ARG A 39 -3.39 0.12 10.80
N GLU A 40 -3.08 1.36 10.46
CA GLU A 40 -3.65 2.54 11.12
C GLU A 40 -4.78 3.22 10.33
N TYR A 41 -4.90 2.98 9.02
CA TYR A 41 -5.88 3.64 8.16
C TYR A 41 -6.81 2.65 7.45
N PRO A 42 -8.02 3.08 7.01
CA PRO A 42 -8.92 2.25 6.22
C PRO A 42 -8.25 1.74 4.94
N VAL A 43 -8.36 0.44 4.70
CA VAL A 43 -7.72 -0.26 3.58
C VAL A 43 -8.69 -1.27 2.97
N MET A 44 -8.61 -1.45 1.64
CA MET A 44 -9.38 -2.44 0.90
C MET A 44 -8.56 -2.92 -0.29
N ALA A 45 -8.56 -4.24 -0.53
CA ALA A 45 -8.03 -4.81 -1.76
C ALA A 45 -9.07 -4.68 -2.89
N ILE A 46 -8.61 -4.35 -4.08
CA ILE A 46 -9.44 -4.25 -5.29
C ILE A 46 -8.99 -5.27 -6.32
N TYR A 47 -9.92 -5.77 -7.13
CA TYR A 47 -9.59 -6.70 -8.21
C TYR A 47 -8.88 -5.96 -9.34
N THR A 48 -7.76 -6.50 -9.78
CA THR A 48 -6.99 -6.01 -10.93
C THR A 48 -6.63 -7.20 -11.80
N SER A 49 -7.35 -7.35 -12.92
CA SER A 49 -7.14 -8.33 -14.00
C SER A 49 -7.25 -9.80 -13.62
#